data_AF-A0A1G5HG61-F1
#
_entry.id   AF-A0A1G5HG61-F1
#
_cell.length_a   1.000
_cell.length_b   1.000
_cell.length_c   1.000
_cell.angle_alpha   90.00
_cell.angle_beta   90.00
_cell.angle_gamma   90.00
#
_symmetry.space_group_name_H-M   'P 1'
#
loop_
_entity.id
_entity.type
_entity.pdbx_description
1 polymer ?
#
loop_
_entity_poly.entity_id
_entity_poly.type
_entity_poly.pdbx_seq_one_letter_code
_entity_poly.pdbx_strand_id
1 'polypeptide(L)'
;MSKPEKDPKAIAAARNVKSGSYPKCLLCPENERYAGRVNHPARQNHRIIPIMINDTPWGFQYSPYVYYNEHCIVFNCQHTPMKIERNAFIKLFDFVKLFPHYFLGSNADLPIVGGSILSHDHFQGGHYTFAMAKAPIEQHVILPGFEDVEAGIVKWPLSVLRIRHKDSNRLVDLATHVLEVWRGYTDEKAFIYAETNGEPHNTITPIARKVGDTYELDLTLRNNITTEEHPLGVYHPHAEYHHIKKENIGLIEVMGLAVLPVRLKGEMELLEEYILEGKDISSNEQIEKHAEWVKKFLPKYPEITKENIHGILQKEIGIVFTHVLEDAGVYKCTTEGREAFMRFLETL
;
A
#
# COMPACT_ATOMS: atom_id res chain seq x y z
N MET A 1 -6.22 0.59 -14.11
CA MET A 1 -6.69 -0.81 -14.02
C MET A 1 -5.56 -1.69 -13.51
N SER A 2 -5.83 -2.56 -12.54
CA SER A 2 -4.82 -3.38 -11.85
C SER A 2 -4.47 -4.68 -12.58
N LYS A 3 -3.60 -5.49 -11.97
CA LYS A 3 -3.35 -6.90 -12.36
C LYS A 3 -4.62 -7.74 -12.08
N PRO A 4 -4.69 -9.01 -12.55
CA PRO A 4 -5.76 -9.92 -12.12
C PRO A 4 -5.87 -9.98 -10.60
N GLU A 5 -7.10 -10.00 -10.10
CA GLU A 5 -7.41 -9.95 -8.67
C GLU A 5 -6.77 -11.14 -7.93
N LYS A 6 -6.07 -10.88 -6.82
CA LYS A 6 -5.42 -11.94 -6.02
C LYS A 6 -5.98 -12.04 -4.62
N ASP A 7 -6.36 -13.26 -4.23
CA ASP A 7 -6.78 -13.57 -2.87
C ASP A 7 -5.59 -13.42 -1.89
N PRO A 8 -5.74 -12.69 -0.77
CA PRO A 8 -4.71 -12.58 0.27
C PRO A 8 -4.14 -13.92 0.74
N LYS A 9 -4.99 -14.97 0.83
CA LYS A 9 -4.57 -16.32 1.20
C LYS A 9 -3.66 -16.95 0.15
N ALA A 10 -3.95 -16.72 -1.14
CA ALA A 10 -3.11 -17.20 -2.23
C ALA A 10 -1.73 -16.52 -2.24
N ILE A 11 -1.66 -15.23 -1.87
CA ILE A 11 -0.40 -14.49 -1.73
C ILE A 11 0.46 -15.08 -0.60
N ALA A 12 -0.16 -15.34 0.56
CA ALA A 12 0.53 -15.95 1.70
C ALA A 12 1.10 -17.34 1.35
N ALA A 13 0.30 -18.19 0.68
CA ALA A 13 0.72 -19.52 0.25
C ALA A 13 1.90 -19.48 -0.74
N ALA A 14 1.92 -18.49 -1.66
CA ALA A 14 2.96 -18.35 -2.67
C ALA A 14 4.35 -18.04 -2.09
N ARG A 15 4.45 -17.52 -0.86
CA ARG A 15 5.73 -17.25 -0.18
C ARG A 15 6.58 -18.53 0.02
N ASN A 16 5.92 -19.68 0.20
CA ASN A 16 6.58 -20.95 0.57
C ASN A 16 6.87 -21.88 -0.61
N VAL A 17 6.49 -21.51 -1.84
CA VAL A 17 6.64 -22.37 -3.03
C VAL A 17 8.08 -22.26 -3.57
N LYS A 18 8.85 -23.35 -3.53
CA LYS A 18 10.16 -23.43 -4.20
C LYS A 18 9.97 -23.50 -5.72
N SER A 19 10.31 -22.43 -6.45
CA SER A 19 10.27 -22.43 -7.91
C SER A 19 11.48 -23.19 -8.48
N GLY A 20 11.27 -24.39 -9.01
CA GLY A 20 12.29 -25.14 -9.78
C GLY A 20 12.47 -24.64 -11.22
N SER A 21 11.98 -23.44 -11.57
CA SER A 21 11.88 -22.97 -12.96
C SER A 21 12.62 -21.65 -13.18
N TYR A 22 13.16 -21.45 -14.39
CA TYR A 22 13.90 -20.27 -14.82
C TYR A 22 13.02 -19.33 -15.66
N PRO A 23 12.93 -18.01 -15.39
CA PRO A 23 13.41 -17.31 -14.20
C PRO A 23 12.65 -17.73 -12.93
N LYS A 24 13.30 -17.57 -11.76
CA LYS A 24 12.76 -17.99 -10.45
C LYS A 24 11.49 -17.23 -10.06
N CYS A 25 11.43 -15.92 -10.32
CA CYS A 25 10.21 -15.13 -10.17
C CYS A 25 10.13 -14.03 -11.23
N LEU A 26 9.10 -13.19 -11.16
CA LEU A 26 8.83 -12.11 -12.11
C LEU A 26 9.77 -10.90 -12.00
N LEU A 27 10.57 -10.83 -10.93
CA LEU A 27 11.47 -9.72 -10.65
C LEU A 27 12.94 -10.06 -10.88
N CYS A 28 13.29 -11.34 -11.04
CA CYS A 28 14.69 -11.69 -11.23
C CYS A 28 15.25 -11.08 -12.52
N PRO A 29 16.52 -10.64 -12.55
CA PRO A 29 17.11 -9.96 -13.70
C PRO A 29 17.10 -10.82 -14.97
N GLU A 30 17.05 -12.15 -14.84
CA GLU A 30 16.91 -13.11 -15.94
C GLU A 30 15.61 -12.96 -16.74
N ASN A 31 14.66 -12.17 -16.24
CA ASN A 31 13.47 -11.77 -17.00
C ASN A 31 13.80 -10.82 -18.15
N GLU A 32 14.91 -10.09 -18.12
CA GLU A 32 15.25 -9.21 -19.24
C GLU A 32 15.34 -10.03 -20.53
N ARG A 33 14.60 -9.62 -21.55
CA ARG A 33 14.53 -10.30 -22.86
C ARG A 33 13.93 -11.71 -22.84
N TYR A 34 13.40 -12.19 -21.71
CA TYR A 34 12.84 -13.54 -21.62
C TYR A 34 11.55 -13.69 -22.45
N ALA A 35 11.47 -14.72 -23.30
CA ALA A 35 10.35 -14.95 -24.20
C ALA A 35 9.04 -15.36 -23.50
N GLY A 36 9.09 -15.71 -22.21
CA GLY A 36 7.95 -16.22 -21.47
C GLY A 36 7.78 -17.74 -21.59
N ARG A 37 6.80 -18.27 -20.86
CA ARG A 37 6.25 -19.62 -20.97
C ARG A 37 4.78 -19.58 -20.52
N VAL A 38 4.04 -20.68 -20.66
CA VAL A 38 2.60 -20.75 -20.34
C VAL A 38 2.24 -20.09 -18.99
N ASN A 39 3.06 -20.32 -17.95
CA ASN A 39 2.84 -19.78 -16.61
C ASN A 39 3.79 -18.62 -16.23
N HIS A 40 4.42 -17.97 -17.21
CA HIS A 40 5.37 -16.87 -16.97
C HIS A 40 5.35 -15.87 -18.13
N PRO A 41 4.92 -14.62 -17.94
CA PRO A 41 4.71 -13.67 -19.03
C PRO A 41 6.01 -13.35 -19.78
N ALA A 42 5.87 -13.07 -21.09
CA ALA A 42 6.98 -12.59 -21.90
C ALA A 42 7.45 -11.20 -21.43
N ARG A 43 8.77 -11.01 -21.38
CA ARG A 43 9.45 -9.79 -20.93
C ARG A 43 10.51 -9.33 -21.94
N GLN A 44 10.31 -9.63 -23.23
CA GLN A 44 11.24 -9.32 -24.34
C GLN A 44 11.62 -7.83 -24.42
N ASN A 45 10.65 -6.97 -24.14
CA ASN A 45 10.80 -5.52 -24.19
C ASN A 45 11.17 -4.89 -22.85
N HIS A 46 11.24 -5.66 -21.76
CA HIS A 46 11.73 -5.12 -20.49
C HIS A 46 13.19 -4.71 -20.63
N ARG A 47 13.52 -3.59 -19.98
CA ARG A 47 14.87 -3.07 -19.85
C ARG A 47 15.15 -2.80 -18.39
N ILE A 48 16.28 -3.31 -17.92
CA ILE A 48 16.72 -3.16 -16.55
C ILE A 48 17.94 -2.25 -16.56
N ILE A 49 17.84 -1.13 -15.85
CA ILE A 49 18.94 -0.19 -15.64
C ILE A 49 19.68 -0.65 -14.38
N PRO A 50 20.96 -1.03 -14.48
CA PRO A 50 21.73 -1.43 -13.30
C PRO A 50 22.04 -0.21 -12.45
N ILE A 51 21.80 -0.32 -11.14
CA ILE A 51 22.15 0.69 -10.14
C ILE A 51 22.79 0.02 -8.92
N MET A 52 23.46 0.82 -8.09
CA MET A 52 24.04 0.39 -6.82
C MET A 52 23.25 0.98 -5.67
N ILE A 53 22.78 0.13 -4.75
CA ILE A 53 22.07 0.54 -3.53
C ILE A 53 22.68 -0.25 -2.37
N ASN A 54 23.06 0.43 -1.29
CA ASN A 54 23.69 -0.18 -0.12
C ASN A 54 24.84 -1.14 -0.52
N ASP A 55 25.72 -0.66 -1.41
CA ASP A 55 26.87 -1.37 -1.99
C ASP A 55 26.57 -2.73 -2.66
N THR A 56 25.32 -2.94 -3.05
CA THR A 56 24.85 -4.17 -3.72
C THR A 56 24.24 -3.86 -5.08
N PRO A 57 24.27 -4.81 -6.04
CA PRO A 57 23.69 -4.61 -7.36
C PRO A 57 22.16 -4.70 -7.32
N TRP A 58 21.50 -3.68 -7.88
CA TRP A 58 20.05 -3.58 -8.02
C TRP A 58 19.67 -3.28 -9.46
N GLY A 59 18.46 -3.71 -9.83
CA GLY A 59 17.83 -3.36 -11.10
C GLY A 59 16.76 -2.29 -10.91
N PHE A 60 16.78 -1.27 -11.75
CA PHE A 60 15.69 -0.31 -11.91
C PHE A 60 14.96 -0.61 -13.23
N GLN A 61 13.63 -0.67 -13.20
CA GLN A 61 12.83 -0.76 -14.42
C GLN A 61 11.52 0.01 -14.26
N TYR A 62 10.95 0.49 -15.37
CA TYR A 62 9.55 0.93 -15.34
C TYR A 62 8.61 -0.27 -15.18
N SER A 63 7.56 -0.07 -14.39
CA SER A 63 6.56 -1.11 -14.14
C SER A 63 5.81 -1.42 -15.44
N PRO A 64 5.64 -2.71 -15.81
CA PRO A 64 4.73 -3.09 -16.90
C PRO A 64 3.25 -2.83 -16.58
N TYR A 65 2.95 -2.46 -15.33
CA TYR A 65 1.63 -2.06 -14.86
C TYR A 65 1.71 -0.61 -14.44
N VAL A 66 1.45 0.27 -15.40
CA VAL A 66 1.59 1.72 -15.25
C VAL A 66 0.36 2.25 -14.51
N TYR A 67 0.56 2.71 -13.28
CA TYR A 67 -0.48 3.35 -12.47
C TYR A 67 -0.41 4.88 -12.55
N TYR A 68 0.79 5.40 -12.78
CA TYR A 68 1.11 6.80 -13.00
C TYR A 68 2.37 6.87 -13.87
N ASN A 69 2.61 8.03 -14.48
CA ASN A 69 3.79 8.23 -15.31
C ASN A 69 5.07 7.98 -14.51
N GLU A 70 6.06 7.32 -15.11
CA GLU A 70 7.33 6.97 -14.45
C GLU A 70 7.22 6.04 -13.22
N HIS A 71 6.10 5.32 -13.06
CA HIS A 71 6.01 4.22 -12.08
C HIS A 71 7.12 3.19 -12.33
N CYS A 72 8.03 3.04 -11.36
CA CYS A 72 9.18 2.16 -11.43
C CYS A 72 9.16 1.09 -10.32
N ILE A 73 9.89 0.02 -10.59
CA ILE A 73 10.20 -1.07 -9.66
C ILE A 73 11.72 -1.11 -9.52
N VAL A 74 12.20 -1.12 -8.29
CA VAL A 74 13.62 -1.21 -7.94
C VAL A 74 13.82 -2.50 -7.17
N PHE A 75 14.57 -3.46 -7.70
CA PHE A 75 14.64 -4.83 -7.14
C PHE A 75 16.08 -5.30 -7.00
N ASN A 76 16.32 -6.14 -5.98
CA ASN A 76 17.64 -6.70 -5.72
C ASN A 76 18.03 -7.65 -6.85
N CYS A 77 19.25 -7.59 -7.38
CA CYS A 77 19.65 -8.56 -8.41
C CYS A 77 19.74 -10.00 -7.85
N GLN A 78 19.93 -10.15 -6.55
CA GLN A 78 19.82 -11.43 -5.86
C GLN A 78 18.36 -11.73 -5.49
N HIS A 79 17.92 -12.96 -5.74
CA HIS A 79 16.60 -13.44 -5.33
C HIS A 79 16.62 -13.77 -3.83
N THR A 80 16.43 -12.75 -3.01
CA THR A 80 16.29 -12.88 -1.56
C THR A 80 14.91 -12.37 -1.13
N PRO A 81 14.25 -13.00 -0.15
CA PRO A 81 12.99 -12.49 0.38
C PRO A 81 13.09 -11.06 0.88
N MET A 82 12.00 -10.32 0.72
CA MET A 82 11.86 -8.97 1.21
C MET A 82 11.86 -8.93 2.75
N LYS A 83 12.46 -7.88 3.33
CA LYS A 83 12.48 -7.63 4.77
C LYS A 83 12.40 -6.14 5.06
N ILE A 84 11.58 -5.77 6.03
CA ILE A 84 11.58 -4.41 6.59
C ILE A 84 12.51 -4.42 7.81
N GLU A 85 13.63 -3.74 7.70
CA GLU A 85 14.68 -3.66 8.72
C GLU A 85 15.48 -2.38 8.49
N ARG A 86 16.48 -2.09 9.33
CA ARG A 86 17.35 -0.91 9.16
C ARG A 86 17.88 -0.75 7.73
N ASN A 87 18.33 -1.84 7.11
CA ASN A 87 18.82 -1.83 5.72
C ASN A 87 17.74 -1.44 4.70
N ALA A 88 16.45 -1.71 4.97
CA ALA A 88 15.38 -1.25 4.10
C ALA A 88 15.34 0.28 4.04
N PHE A 89 15.46 0.96 5.18
CA PHE A 89 15.50 2.42 5.23
C PHE A 89 16.76 3.00 4.55
N ILE A 90 17.92 2.37 4.73
CA ILE A 90 19.15 2.75 4.02
C ILE A 90 18.95 2.66 2.50
N LYS A 91 18.46 1.50 2.02
CA LYS A 91 18.22 1.26 0.60
C LYS A 91 17.26 2.30 -0.01
N LEU A 92 16.21 2.66 0.72
CA LEU A 92 15.27 3.69 0.29
C LEU A 92 15.97 5.05 0.08
N PHE A 93 16.76 5.49 1.06
CA PHE A 93 17.46 6.77 0.95
C PHE A 93 18.62 6.76 -0.04
N ASP A 94 19.33 5.65 -0.21
CA ASP A 94 20.37 5.52 -1.24
C ASP A 94 19.78 5.70 -2.63
N PHE A 95 18.60 5.14 -2.89
CA PHE A 95 17.88 5.41 -4.14
C PHE A 95 17.47 6.88 -4.26
N VAL A 96 16.88 7.48 -3.22
CA VAL A 96 16.47 8.89 -3.24
C VAL A 96 17.67 9.84 -3.41
N LYS A 97 18.87 9.47 -2.96
CA LYS A 97 20.11 10.22 -3.24
C LYS A 97 20.48 10.18 -4.73
N LEU A 98 20.32 9.04 -5.39
CA LEU A 98 20.55 8.90 -6.84
C LEU A 98 19.50 9.63 -7.68
N PHE A 99 18.23 9.57 -7.25
CA PHE A 99 17.08 10.10 -7.96
C PHE A 99 16.23 11.01 -7.05
N PRO A 100 16.69 12.24 -6.74
CA PRO A 100 16.08 13.08 -5.71
C PRO A 100 14.67 13.61 -6.03
N HIS A 101 14.24 13.50 -7.29
CA HIS A 101 12.89 13.86 -7.74
C HIS A 101 11.91 12.69 -7.68
N TYR A 102 12.40 11.48 -7.34
CA TYR A 102 11.58 10.29 -7.16
C TYR A 102 11.28 10.08 -5.69
N PHE A 103 10.13 9.47 -5.41
CA PHE A 103 9.94 8.76 -4.15
C PHE A 103 10.28 7.28 -4.35
N LEU A 104 10.57 6.59 -3.25
CA LEU A 104 10.68 5.14 -3.23
C LEU A 104 10.05 4.62 -1.94
N GLY A 105 9.27 3.55 -2.03
CA GLY A 105 8.68 2.91 -0.87
C GLY A 105 8.64 1.39 -1.00
N SER A 106 8.42 0.75 0.14
CA SER A 106 8.26 -0.70 0.23
C SER A 106 6.85 -1.04 0.71
N ASN A 107 6.30 -2.15 0.23
CA ASN A 107 5.15 -2.75 0.93
C ASN A 107 5.59 -3.23 2.33
N ALA A 108 4.67 -3.70 3.15
CA ALA A 108 5.05 -4.43 4.36
C ALA A 108 5.54 -5.85 4.03
N ASP A 109 6.43 -6.39 4.88
CA ASP A 109 7.01 -7.75 4.76
C ASP A 109 6.15 -8.87 5.37
N LEU A 110 5.05 -8.51 6.03
CA LEU A 110 4.05 -9.45 6.52
C LEU A 110 2.94 -9.70 5.48
N PRO A 111 2.32 -10.90 5.47
CA PRO A 111 1.17 -11.17 4.62
C PRO A 111 -0.02 -10.27 5.00
N ILE A 112 -1.04 -10.18 4.12
CA ILE A 112 -2.28 -9.38 4.28
C ILE A 112 -2.06 -7.85 4.17
N VAL A 113 -0.93 -7.32 4.63
CA VAL A 113 -0.68 -5.86 4.66
C VAL A 113 -0.01 -5.29 3.39
N GLY A 114 -0.34 -5.82 2.21
CA GLY A 114 -0.07 -5.16 0.92
C GLY A 114 1.04 -5.76 0.02
N GLY A 115 1.90 -6.65 0.54
CA GLY A 115 2.93 -7.28 -0.29
C GLY A 115 2.35 -8.32 -1.27
N SER A 116 2.53 -8.12 -2.58
CA SER A 116 2.10 -9.09 -3.62
C SER A 116 3.18 -10.08 -4.05
N ILE A 117 4.46 -9.79 -3.77
CA ILE A 117 5.63 -10.62 -4.07
C ILE A 117 6.58 -10.53 -2.87
N LEU A 118 6.42 -11.41 -1.89
CA LEU A 118 7.25 -11.41 -0.68
C LEU A 118 8.58 -12.16 -0.87
N SER A 119 8.70 -12.94 -1.95
CA SER A 119 9.85 -13.82 -2.22
C SER A 119 11.08 -13.11 -2.77
N HIS A 120 10.95 -11.86 -3.24
CA HIS A 120 12.05 -11.12 -3.86
C HIS A 120 12.03 -9.67 -3.37
N ASP A 121 13.13 -9.22 -2.77
CA ASP A 121 13.35 -7.89 -2.23
C ASP A 121 13.24 -6.81 -3.32
N HIS A 122 12.26 -5.93 -3.18
CA HIS A 122 11.97 -4.87 -4.13
C HIS A 122 11.21 -3.71 -3.50
N PHE A 123 11.28 -2.58 -4.19
CA PHE A 123 10.61 -1.34 -3.88
C PHE A 123 9.82 -0.85 -5.10
N GLN A 124 8.86 0.01 -4.85
CA GLN A 124 8.08 0.70 -5.87
C GLN A 124 8.28 2.21 -5.69
N GLY A 125 8.41 2.93 -6.79
CA GLY A 125 8.72 4.36 -6.78
C GLY A 125 8.37 5.03 -8.08
N GLY A 126 8.73 6.29 -8.20
CA GLY A 126 8.54 7.06 -9.42
C GLY A 126 8.53 8.55 -9.17
N HIS A 127 8.38 9.32 -10.23
CA HIS A 127 8.23 10.77 -10.15
C HIS A 127 6.75 11.14 -10.13
N TYR A 128 6.16 11.10 -8.94
CA TYR A 128 4.75 11.42 -8.75
C TYR A 128 4.47 11.91 -7.33
N THR A 129 3.65 12.95 -7.21
CA THR A 129 3.25 13.50 -5.90
C THR A 129 1.86 13.02 -5.52
N PHE A 130 1.81 11.97 -4.69
CA PHE A 130 0.59 11.40 -4.15
C PHE A 130 -0.14 12.33 -3.16
N ALA A 131 -1.41 12.04 -2.89
CA ALA A 131 -2.23 12.80 -1.95
C ALA A 131 -1.64 12.79 -0.53
N MET A 132 -1.16 11.63 -0.05
CA MET A 132 -0.51 11.53 1.26
C MET A 132 0.76 12.38 1.36
N ALA A 133 1.50 12.56 0.26
CA ALA A 133 2.70 13.41 0.24
C ALA A 133 2.37 14.91 0.40
N LYS A 134 1.16 15.32 0.02
CA LYS A 134 0.66 16.69 0.20
C LYS A 134 -0.05 16.89 1.53
N ALA A 135 -0.46 15.81 2.19
CA ALA A 135 -1.17 15.87 3.46
C ALA A 135 -0.26 16.49 4.55
N PRO A 136 -0.75 17.46 5.33
CA PRO A 136 0.04 18.10 6.38
C PRO A 136 0.21 17.16 7.58
N ILE A 137 1.20 17.48 8.41
CA ILE A 137 1.23 16.98 9.79
C ILE A 137 0.09 17.68 10.54
N GLU A 138 -0.82 16.90 11.16
CA GLU A 138 -1.89 17.46 12.00
C GLU A 138 -1.49 17.60 13.46
N GLN A 139 -0.56 16.77 13.92
CA GLN A 139 -0.05 16.83 15.29
C GLN A 139 1.44 16.56 15.29
N HIS A 140 2.22 17.57 15.67
CA HIS A 140 3.66 17.44 15.86
C HIS A 140 3.97 16.71 17.17
N VAL A 141 5.06 15.94 17.17
CA VAL A 141 5.57 15.23 18.35
C VAL A 141 7.08 15.45 18.47
N ILE A 142 7.57 15.41 19.70
CA ILE A 142 9.01 15.43 20.01
C ILE A 142 9.34 14.03 20.53
N LEU A 143 10.30 13.37 19.88
CA LEU A 143 10.71 12.01 20.22
C LEU A 143 12.05 12.07 20.97
N PRO A 144 12.16 11.48 22.18
CA PRO A 144 13.38 11.51 22.97
C PRO A 144 14.61 10.97 22.20
N GLY A 145 15.73 11.70 22.24
CA GLY A 145 16.95 11.36 21.50
C GLY A 145 16.91 11.70 20.00
N PHE A 146 15.79 12.24 19.51
CA PHE A 146 15.58 12.71 18.15
C PHE A 146 14.90 14.08 18.11
N GLU A 147 15.19 14.94 19.10
CA GLU A 147 14.62 16.28 19.23
C GLU A 147 14.98 17.21 18.05
N ASP A 148 16.02 16.86 17.29
CA ASP A 148 16.46 17.51 16.06
C ASP A 148 15.65 17.09 14.81
N VAL A 149 14.90 16.00 14.88
CA VAL A 149 14.09 15.47 13.77
C VAL A 149 12.67 16.02 13.87
N GLU A 150 12.18 16.65 12.79
CA GLU A 150 10.77 17.04 12.71
C GLU A 150 9.93 15.77 12.58
N ALA A 151 9.04 15.52 13.53
CA ALA A 151 8.16 14.36 13.56
C ALA A 151 6.70 14.74 13.81
N GLY A 152 5.76 13.96 13.26
CA GLY A 152 4.35 14.14 13.54
C GLY A 152 3.41 13.19 12.83
N ILE A 153 2.17 13.16 13.33
CA ILE A 153 1.05 12.40 12.75
C ILE A 153 0.56 13.13 11.50
N VAL A 154 0.51 12.41 10.37
CA VAL A 154 -0.03 12.96 9.12
C VAL A 154 -1.56 12.96 9.17
N LYS A 155 -2.20 14.01 8.65
CA LYS A 155 -3.64 14.06 8.42
C LYS A 155 -4.05 13.10 7.30
N TRP A 156 -4.13 11.82 7.64
CA TRP A 156 -4.35 10.73 6.69
C TRP A 156 -5.19 9.61 7.31
N PRO A 157 -6.00 8.87 6.53
CA PRO A 157 -6.83 7.79 7.07
C PRO A 157 -6.03 6.65 7.73
N LEU A 158 -4.83 6.38 7.21
CA LEU A 158 -3.90 5.42 7.81
C LEU A 158 -3.05 6.08 8.91
N SER A 159 -2.56 5.26 9.83
CA SER A 159 -1.67 5.69 10.90
C SER A 159 -0.26 5.92 10.39
N VAL A 160 0.08 7.17 10.09
CA VAL A 160 1.36 7.55 9.50
C VAL A 160 2.12 8.49 10.42
N LEU A 161 3.32 8.07 10.81
CA LEU A 161 4.32 8.95 11.42
C LEU A 161 5.23 9.48 10.31
N ARG A 162 5.19 10.79 10.07
CA ARG A 162 6.13 11.46 9.15
C ARG A 162 7.32 11.97 9.93
N ILE A 163 8.52 11.70 9.43
CA ILE A 163 9.78 12.21 9.98
C ILE A 163 10.59 12.92 8.89
N ARG A 164 11.21 14.06 9.23
CA ARG A 164 11.91 14.93 8.29
C ARG A 164 13.21 15.46 8.88
N HIS A 165 14.29 15.39 8.11
CA HIS A 165 15.61 15.87 8.52
C HIS A 165 16.52 16.07 7.30
N LYS A 166 17.57 16.91 7.43
CA LYS A 166 18.55 17.14 6.35
C LYS A 166 19.55 16.00 6.19
N ASP A 167 19.81 15.26 7.26
CA ASP A 167 20.63 14.04 7.26
C ASP A 167 19.72 12.80 7.26
N SER A 168 19.78 12.02 6.18
CA SER A 168 19.04 10.76 6.04
C SER A 168 19.44 9.72 7.09
N ASN A 169 20.67 9.75 7.63
CA ASN A 169 21.11 8.77 8.63
C ASN A 169 20.32 8.92 9.94
N ARG A 170 20.04 10.17 10.36
CA ARG A 170 19.14 10.42 11.51
C ARG A 170 17.75 9.83 11.30
N LEU A 171 17.22 9.91 10.08
CA LEU A 171 15.93 9.30 9.73
C LEU A 171 15.99 7.77 9.73
N VAL A 172 17.10 7.17 9.27
CA VAL A 172 17.32 5.72 9.34
C VAL A 172 17.36 5.24 10.77
N ASP A 173 18.08 5.95 11.66
CA ASP A 173 18.20 5.56 13.06
C ASP A 173 16.83 5.68 13.78
N LEU A 174 16.10 6.78 13.57
CA LEU A 174 14.77 6.96 14.15
C LEU A 174 13.78 5.92 13.61
N ALA A 175 13.74 5.70 12.29
CA ALA A 175 12.84 4.71 11.69
C ALA A 175 13.14 3.28 12.17
N THR A 176 14.41 2.97 12.43
CA THR A 176 14.83 1.70 13.02
C THR A 176 14.29 1.56 14.43
N HIS A 177 14.44 2.60 15.27
CA HIS A 177 13.90 2.61 16.61
C HIS A 177 12.36 2.43 16.62
N VAL A 178 11.64 3.20 15.80
CA VAL A 178 10.18 3.10 15.64
C VAL A 178 9.77 1.69 15.22
N LEU A 179 10.46 1.09 14.25
CA LEU A 179 10.16 -0.27 13.78
C LEU A 179 10.37 -1.32 14.88
N GLU A 180 11.46 -1.21 15.64
CA GLU A 180 11.80 -2.15 16.71
C GLU A 180 10.77 -2.09 17.85
N VAL A 181 10.42 -0.88 18.29
CA VAL A 181 9.39 -0.68 19.33
C VAL A 181 8.03 -1.13 18.82
N TRP A 182 7.63 -0.72 17.60
CA TRP A 182 6.35 -1.10 17.01
C TRP A 182 6.18 -2.62 16.91
N ARG A 183 7.22 -3.34 16.50
CA ARG A 183 7.19 -4.80 16.40
C ARG A 183 6.89 -5.51 17.72
N GLY A 184 7.30 -4.93 18.85
CA GLY A 184 7.03 -5.46 20.19
C GLY A 184 5.82 -4.82 20.88
N TYR A 185 5.14 -3.87 20.25
CA TYR A 185 4.10 -3.07 20.89
C TYR A 185 2.72 -3.76 20.87
N THR A 186 2.12 -3.91 22.05
CA THR A 186 0.74 -4.37 22.23
C THR A 186 -0.05 -3.32 23.01
N ASP A 187 -1.20 -2.94 22.47
CA ASP A 187 -2.22 -2.13 23.14
C ASP A 187 -3.58 -2.80 22.94
N GLU A 188 -3.97 -3.65 23.90
CA GLU A 188 -5.23 -4.39 23.87
C GLU A 188 -6.45 -3.47 23.78
N LYS A 189 -6.39 -2.27 24.37
CA LYS A 189 -7.50 -1.30 24.33
C LYS A 189 -7.71 -0.76 22.92
N ALA A 190 -6.65 -0.70 22.11
CA ALA A 190 -6.70 -0.33 20.71
C ALA A 190 -6.81 -1.54 19.77
N PHE A 191 -6.94 -2.76 20.32
CA PHE A 191 -6.93 -4.03 19.60
C PHE A 191 -5.63 -4.28 18.79
N ILE A 192 -4.50 -3.75 19.28
CA ILE A 192 -3.19 -3.91 18.66
C ILE A 192 -2.42 -4.99 19.41
N TYR A 193 -2.03 -6.04 18.73
CA TYR A 193 -1.20 -7.10 19.29
C TYR A 193 0.06 -7.23 18.46
N ALA A 194 1.22 -7.23 19.12
CA ALA A 194 2.51 -7.50 18.48
C ALA A 194 2.59 -8.92 17.91
N GLU A 195 2.05 -9.89 18.64
CA GLU A 195 2.11 -11.32 18.32
C GLU A 195 0.88 -12.05 18.88
N THR A 196 0.37 -13.04 18.14
CA THR A 196 -0.55 -14.05 18.69
C THR A 196 -0.10 -15.45 18.26
N ASN A 197 -0.11 -16.41 19.18
CA ASN A 197 0.29 -17.81 18.90
C ASN A 197 1.67 -17.96 18.23
N GLY A 198 2.64 -17.07 18.52
CA GLY A 198 3.96 -17.08 17.87
C GLY A 198 4.02 -16.40 16.50
N GLU A 199 2.90 -15.89 15.98
CA GLU A 199 2.85 -15.17 14.69
C GLU A 199 2.91 -13.66 14.92
N PRO A 200 3.93 -12.95 14.38
CA PRO A 200 4.06 -11.51 14.53
C PRO A 200 3.08 -10.76 13.62
N HIS A 201 2.55 -9.65 14.12
CA HIS A 201 1.54 -8.87 13.41
C HIS A 201 1.97 -7.47 13.00
N ASN A 202 2.88 -6.83 13.73
CA ASN A 202 3.27 -5.45 13.51
C ASN A 202 4.40 -5.31 12.48
N THR A 203 4.23 -4.37 11.54
CA THR A 203 5.26 -3.98 10.56
C THR A 203 4.98 -2.57 10.03
N ILE A 204 5.81 -2.08 9.12
CA ILE A 204 5.73 -0.73 8.56
C ILE A 204 5.77 -0.79 7.04
N THR A 205 4.99 0.08 6.38
CA THR A 205 5.15 0.44 4.96
C THR A 205 5.92 1.77 4.91
N PRO A 206 7.23 1.78 4.63
CA PRO A 206 8.02 3.00 4.57
C PRO A 206 7.99 3.64 3.17
N ILE A 207 7.91 4.98 3.13
CA ILE A 207 7.98 5.77 1.89
C ILE A 207 8.97 6.93 2.05
N ALA A 208 10.10 6.85 1.38
CA ALA A 208 11.12 7.88 1.37
C ALA A 208 10.95 8.83 0.17
N ARG A 209 11.23 10.12 0.38
CA ARG A 209 11.33 11.13 -0.67
C ARG A 209 12.25 12.27 -0.22
N LYS A 210 12.52 13.21 -1.13
CA LYS A 210 13.21 14.46 -0.82
C LYS A 210 12.34 15.65 -1.22
N VAL A 211 12.23 16.63 -0.33
CA VAL A 211 11.49 17.88 -0.56
C VAL A 211 12.47 19.04 -0.39
N GLY A 212 12.87 19.65 -1.51
CA GLY A 212 13.99 20.60 -1.51
C GLY A 212 15.27 19.92 -1.02
N ASP A 213 15.85 20.45 0.05
CA ASP A 213 17.05 19.88 0.69
C ASP A 213 16.76 18.94 1.86
N THR A 214 15.49 18.73 2.19
CA THR A 214 15.08 17.92 3.35
C THR A 214 14.64 16.53 2.90
N TYR A 215 15.18 15.49 3.55
CA TYR A 215 14.69 14.13 3.41
C TYR A 215 13.42 13.95 4.24
N GLU A 216 12.50 13.15 3.73
CA GLU A 216 11.24 12.82 4.38
C GLU A 216 11.00 11.32 4.30
N LEU A 217 10.55 10.73 5.41
CA LEU A 217 10.15 9.33 5.49
C LEU A 217 8.78 9.26 6.16
N ASP A 218 7.81 8.74 5.42
CA ASP A 218 6.51 8.35 5.97
C ASP A 218 6.60 6.90 6.45
N LEU A 219 6.31 6.67 7.74
CA LEU A 219 6.23 5.37 8.37
C LEU A 219 4.76 5.03 8.61
N THR A 220 4.14 4.34 7.66
CA THR A 220 2.77 3.86 7.82
C THR A 220 2.76 2.59 8.65
N LEU A 221 2.22 2.66 9.86
CA LEU A 221 2.07 1.52 10.76
C LEU A 221 1.05 0.53 10.20
N ARG A 222 1.42 -0.76 10.21
CA ARG A 222 0.58 -1.86 9.70
C ARG A 222 0.49 -2.96 10.75
N ASN A 223 -0.66 -3.63 10.78
CA ASN A 223 -0.89 -4.82 11.58
C ASN A 223 -1.72 -5.83 10.76
N ASN A 224 -1.31 -7.11 10.74
CA ASN A 224 -1.96 -8.14 9.92
C ASN A 224 -2.88 -9.11 10.69
N ILE A 225 -3.25 -8.77 11.94
CA ILE A 225 -4.08 -9.61 12.80
C ILE A 225 -5.43 -9.90 12.13
N THR A 226 -5.91 -11.13 12.31
CA THR A 226 -7.20 -11.61 11.80
C THR A 226 -8.08 -12.05 12.95
N THR A 227 -9.40 -11.99 12.77
CA THR A 227 -10.40 -12.57 13.68
C THR A 227 -11.35 -13.46 12.90
N GLU A 228 -12.25 -14.18 13.59
CA GLU A 228 -13.33 -14.92 12.92
C GLU A 228 -14.26 -13.99 12.12
N GLU A 229 -14.51 -12.79 12.65
CA GLU A 229 -15.30 -11.75 11.98
C GLU A 229 -14.55 -11.13 10.78
N HIS A 230 -13.24 -10.94 10.90
CA HIS A 230 -12.39 -10.37 9.86
C HIS A 230 -11.28 -11.36 9.43
N PRO A 231 -11.63 -12.43 8.69
CA PRO A 231 -10.69 -13.47 8.29
C PRO A 231 -9.67 -13.02 7.23
N LEU A 232 -9.89 -11.85 6.62
CA LEU A 232 -8.95 -11.21 5.69
C LEU A 232 -8.07 -10.14 6.37
N GLY A 233 -8.21 -9.95 7.69
CA GLY A 233 -7.47 -8.95 8.46
C GLY A 233 -8.40 -7.92 9.09
N VAL A 234 -8.16 -7.57 10.35
CA VAL A 234 -8.89 -6.51 11.05
C VAL A 234 -8.57 -5.14 10.43
N TYR A 235 -7.32 -4.92 10.04
CA TYR A 235 -6.84 -3.70 9.41
C TYR A 235 -6.69 -3.87 7.88
N HIS A 236 -7.78 -4.32 7.26
CA HIS A 236 -7.91 -4.61 5.83
C HIS A 236 -9.34 -4.25 5.40
N PRO A 237 -9.63 -3.92 4.11
CA PRO A 237 -11.00 -3.71 3.64
C PRO A 237 -12.02 -4.71 4.19
N HIS A 238 -13.07 -4.21 4.84
CA HIS A 238 -14.14 -5.04 5.41
C HIS A 238 -15.14 -5.50 4.34
N ALA A 239 -15.92 -6.52 4.69
CA ALA A 239 -16.80 -7.26 3.77
C ALA A 239 -17.77 -6.36 3.00
N GLU A 240 -18.25 -5.29 3.64
CA GLU A 240 -19.17 -4.33 3.04
C GLU A 240 -18.57 -3.56 1.84
N TYR A 241 -17.25 -3.46 1.74
CA TYR A 241 -16.56 -2.74 0.64
C TYR A 241 -15.97 -3.67 -0.42
N HIS A 242 -16.06 -5.00 -0.24
CA HIS A 242 -15.47 -5.99 -1.17
C HIS A 242 -16.07 -5.94 -2.58
N HIS A 243 -17.27 -5.38 -2.73
CA HIS A 243 -17.84 -5.16 -4.06
C HIS A 243 -16.95 -4.23 -4.91
N ILE A 244 -16.30 -3.23 -4.30
CA ILE A 244 -15.30 -2.36 -4.96
C ILE A 244 -13.88 -2.90 -4.79
N LYS A 245 -13.42 -3.11 -3.55
CA LYS A 245 -12.02 -3.45 -3.27
C LYS A 245 -11.94 -4.50 -2.16
N LYS A 246 -11.58 -5.73 -2.57
CA LYS A 246 -11.35 -6.86 -1.66
C LYS A 246 -9.86 -7.12 -1.41
N GLU A 247 -9.00 -6.76 -2.35
CA GLU A 247 -7.55 -6.99 -2.27
C GLU A 247 -6.86 -6.15 -1.20
N ASN A 248 -5.64 -6.54 -0.86
CA ASN A 248 -4.80 -5.84 0.11
C ASN A 248 -4.52 -4.39 -0.33
N ILE A 249 -4.38 -3.52 0.66
CA ILE A 249 -3.93 -2.13 0.48
C ILE A 249 -2.41 -2.11 0.38
N GLY A 250 -1.93 -2.01 -0.86
CA GLY A 250 -0.51 -1.90 -1.21
C GLY A 250 0.01 -0.47 -1.10
N LEU A 251 1.31 -0.30 -1.33
CA LEU A 251 2.02 0.98 -1.21
C LEU A 251 1.32 2.13 -1.96
N ILE A 252 0.82 1.90 -3.17
CA ILE A 252 0.21 2.95 -4.01
C ILE A 252 -1.13 3.39 -3.43
N GLU A 253 -1.94 2.43 -2.97
CA GLU A 253 -3.19 2.73 -2.28
C GLU A 253 -2.96 3.44 -0.95
N VAL A 254 -1.95 3.03 -0.17
CA VAL A 254 -1.54 3.71 1.08
C VAL A 254 -1.30 5.19 0.84
N MET A 255 -0.67 5.55 -0.28
CA MET A 255 -0.37 6.94 -0.62
C MET A 255 -1.58 7.70 -1.22
N GLY A 256 -2.70 7.03 -1.50
CA GLY A 256 -3.95 7.67 -1.90
C GLY A 256 -4.30 7.57 -3.39
N LEU A 257 -3.74 6.62 -4.14
CA LEU A 257 -4.20 6.32 -5.50
C LEU A 257 -4.89 4.96 -5.52
N ALA A 258 -6.19 4.97 -5.82
CA ALA A 258 -7.00 3.75 -5.88
C ALA A 258 -6.59 2.85 -7.05
N VAL A 259 -6.03 1.68 -6.74
CA VAL A 259 -5.73 0.63 -7.71
C VAL A 259 -6.87 -0.39 -7.68
N LEU A 260 -7.83 -0.21 -8.58
CA LEU A 260 -9.07 -0.99 -8.62
C LEU A 260 -8.99 -2.23 -9.54
N PRO A 261 -9.68 -3.33 -9.18
CA PRO A 261 -9.80 -4.54 -9.99
C PRO A 261 -10.28 -4.27 -11.42
N VAL A 262 -9.75 -5.02 -12.39
CA VAL A 262 -10.12 -4.89 -13.82
C VAL A 262 -11.62 -5.11 -14.06
N ARG A 263 -12.24 -6.02 -13.29
CA ARG A 263 -13.67 -6.34 -13.40
C ARG A 263 -14.57 -5.11 -13.21
N LEU A 264 -14.16 -4.16 -12.35
CA LEU A 264 -14.97 -3.00 -12.03
C LEU A 264 -15.26 -2.13 -13.25
N LYS A 265 -14.38 -2.12 -14.26
CA LYS A 265 -14.64 -1.32 -15.47
C LYS A 265 -15.93 -1.78 -16.17
N GLY A 266 -16.04 -3.08 -16.44
CA GLY A 266 -17.24 -3.64 -17.08
C GLY A 266 -18.46 -3.60 -16.14
N GLU A 267 -18.25 -3.86 -14.84
CA GLU A 267 -19.33 -3.77 -13.85
C GLU A 267 -19.90 -2.34 -13.78
N MET A 268 -19.07 -1.29 -13.81
CA MET A 268 -19.54 0.10 -13.76
C MET A 268 -20.22 0.53 -15.07
N GLU A 269 -19.68 0.15 -16.24
CA GLU A 269 -20.33 0.42 -17.53
C GLU A 269 -21.75 -0.17 -17.58
N LEU A 270 -21.93 -1.40 -17.07
CA LEU A 270 -23.25 -2.04 -16.99
C LEU A 270 -24.15 -1.39 -15.92
N LEU A 271 -23.57 -0.97 -14.80
CA LEU A 271 -24.30 -0.29 -13.73
C LEU A 271 -24.86 1.07 -14.20
N GLU A 272 -24.09 1.82 -15.01
CA GLU A 272 -24.54 3.06 -15.64
C GLU A 272 -25.80 2.81 -16.50
N GLU A 273 -25.78 1.78 -17.35
CA GLU A 273 -26.92 1.39 -18.17
C GLU A 273 -28.15 1.05 -17.32
N TYR A 274 -27.98 0.19 -16.31
CA TYR A 274 -29.09 -0.27 -15.46
C TYR A 274 -29.74 0.88 -14.69
N ILE A 275 -28.92 1.81 -14.17
CA ILE A 275 -29.41 2.98 -13.45
C ILE A 275 -30.20 3.89 -14.39
N LEU A 276 -29.67 4.19 -15.59
CA LEU A 276 -30.32 5.09 -16.55
C LEU A 276 -31.63 4.53 -17.10
N GLU A 277 -31.72 3.21 -17.29
CA GLU A 277 -32.91 2.54 -17.81
C GLU A 277 -33.92 2.15 -16.72
N GLY A 278 -33.59 2.38 -15.43
CA GLY A 278 -34.45 2.01 -14.30
C GLY A 278 -34.61 0.50 -14.12
N LYS A 279 -33.62 -0.29 -14.55
CA LYS A 279 -33.59 -1.75 -14.41
C LYS A 279 -33.27 -2.15 -12.97
N ASP A 280 -33.76 -3.31 -12.56
CA ASP A 280 -33.37 -3.90 -11.28
C ASP A 280 -31.94 -4.44 -11.33
N ILE A 281 -31.03 -3.81 -10.59
CA ILE A 281 -29.61 -4.20 -10.50
C ILE A 281 -29.45 -5.61 -9.92
N SER A 282 -30.35 -6.03 -9.01
CA SER A 282 -30.29 -7.36 -8.41
C SER A 282 -30.67 -8.49 -9.38
N SER A 283 -31.20 -8.15 -10.57
CA SER A 283 -31.52 -9.13 -11.61
C SER A 283 -30.31 -9.57 -12.45
N ASN A 284 -29.12 -8.97 -12.25
CA ASN A 284 -27.94 -9.27 -13.05
C ASN A 284 -26.76 -9.73 -12.18
N GLU A 285 -26.37 -11.00 -12.33
CA GLU A 285 -25.31 -11.66 -11.54
C GLU A 285 -23.95 -10.91 -11.55
N GLN A 286 -23.65 -10.12 -12.59
CA GLN A 286 -22.38 -9.37 -12.64
C GLN A 286 -22.36 -8.18 -11.70
N ILE A 287 -23.51 -7.52 -11.49
CA ILE A 287 -23.63 -6.26 -10.75
C ILE A 287 -24.53 -6.36 -9.51
N GLU A 288 -25.14 -7.51 -9.24
CA GLU A 288 -26.03 -7.71 -8.08
C GLU A 288 -25.38 -7.31 -6.75
N LYS A 289 -24.06 -7.55 -6.63
CA LYS A 289 -23.24 -7.20 -5.46
C LYS A 289 -23.17 -5.69 -5.19
N HIS A 290 -23.53 -4.87 -6.17
CA HIS A 290 -23.60 -3.41 -6.08
C HIS A 290 -24.99 -2.89 -5.71
N ALA A 291 -26.02 -3.73 -5.74
CA ALA A 291 -27.41 -3.28 -5.60
C ALA A 291 -27.66 -2.51 -4.28
N GLU A 292 -27.18 -3.03 -3.15
CA GLU A 292 -27.35 -2.37 -1.84
C GLU A 292 -26.56 -1.06 -1.75
N TRP A 293 -25.38 -1.00 -2.36
CA TRP A 293 -24.60 0.24 -2.43
C TRP A 293 -25.33 1.30 -3.26
N VAL A 294 -25.86 0.93 -4.44
CA VAL A 294 -26.64 1.84 -5.28
C VAL A 294 -27.88 2.33 -4.57
N LYS A 295 -28.67 1.45 -3.93
CA LYS A 295 -29.85 1.85 -3.15
C LYS A 295 -29.54 2.90 -2.09
N LYS A 296 -28.35 2.86 -1.48
CA LYS A 296 -27.91 3.82 -0.45
C LYS A 296 -27.51 5.18 -1.04
N PHE A 297 -26.82 5.23 -2.18
CA PHE A 297 -26.32 6.50 -2.72
C PHE A 297 -27.25 7.16 -3.73
N LEU A 298 -28.01 6.39 -4.51
CA LEU A 298 -28.84 6.92 -5.60
C LEU A 298 -29.81 8.02 -5.13
N PRO A 299 -30.50 7.88 -3.97
CA PRO A 299 -31.41 8.92 -3.46
C PRO A 299 -30.73 10.26 -3.11
N LYS A 300 -29.40 10.29 -2.99
CA LYS A 300 -28.64 11.52 -2.71
C LYS A 300 -28.52 12.42 -3.95
N TYR A 301 -28.82 11.89 -5.14
CA TYR A 301 -28.68 12.59 -6.42
C TYR A 301 -30.08 12.92 -6.97
N PRO A 302 -30.46 14.21 -7.06
CA PRO A 302 -31.81 14.60 -7.48
C PRO A 302 -32.06 14.35 -8.97
N GLU A 303 -31.02 14.38 -9.80
CA GLU A 303 -31.10 14.15 -11.24
C GLU A 303 -29.94 13.27 -11.69
N ILE A 304 -30.27 12.23 -12.44
CA ILE A 304 -29.31 11.27 -12.98
C ILE A 304 -29.50 11.22 -14.48
N THR A 305 -28.45 11.57 -15.21
CA THR A 305 -28.43 11.64 -16.66
C THR A 305 -27.21 10.92 -17.21
N LYS A 306 -27.22 10.69 -18.53
CA LYS A 306 -26.09 10.07 -19.22
C LYS A 306 -24.79 10.88 -19.07
N GLU A 307 -24.92 12.19 -18.92
CA GLU A 307 -23.80 13.12 -18.81
C GLU A 307 -23.16 13.09 -17.41
N ASN A 308 -23.94 12.77 -16.36
CA ASN A 308 -23.46 12.87 -14.98
C ASN A 308 -23.22 11.53 -14.28
N ILE A 309 -23.84 10.43 -14.73
CA ILE A 309 -23.79 9.13 -14.01
C ILE A 309 -22.37 8.61 -13.83
N HIS A 310 -21.51 8.78 -14.83
CA HIS A 310 -20.12 8.38 -14.75
C HIS A 310 -19.38 9.09 -13.62
N GLY A 311 -19.56 10.41 -13.51
CA GLY A 311 -18.97 11.22 -12.43
C GLY A 311 -19.53 10.88 -11.06
N ILE A 312 -20.82 10.53 -10.98
CA ILE A 312 -21.46 10.06 -9.75
C ILE A 312 -20.83 8.74 -9.29
N LEU A 313 -20.72 7.74 -10.17
CA LEU A 313 -20.10 6.46 -9.83
C LEU A 313 -18.64 6.64 -9.42
N GLN A 314 -17.87 7.45 -10.14
CA GLN A 314 -16.48 7.76 -9.75
C GLN A 314 -16.40 8.36 -8.33
N LYS A 315 -17.28 9.31 -8.02
CA LYS A 315 -17.34 9.94 -6.69
C LYS A 315 -17.70 8.92 -5.61
N GLU A 316 -18.72 8.11 -5.82
CA GLU A 316 -19.15 7.10 -4.84
C GLU A 316 -18.12 5.98 -4.65
N ILE A 317 -17.40 5.58 -5.71
CA ILE A 317 -16.25 4.69 -5.62
C ILE A 317 -15.15 5.33 -4.76
N GLY A 318 -14.88 6.63 -4.93
CA GLY A 318 -13.93 7.37 -4.11
C GLY A 318 -14.31 7.41 -2.63
N ILE A 319 -15.60 7.53 -2.32
CA ILE A 319 -16.13 7.47 -0.95
C ILE A 319 -15.91 6.06 -0.37
N VAL A 320 -16.29 5.01 -1.09
CA VAL A 320 -16.03 3.62 -0.67
C VAL A 320 -14.54 3.39 -0.45
N PHE A 321 -13.69 3.88 -1.35
CA PHE A 321 -12.25 3.72 -1.22
C PHE A 321 -11.67 4.47 0.00
N THR A 322 -12.28 5.59 0.41
CA THR A 322 -11.91 6.28 1.64
C THR A 322 -12.13 5.39 2.86
N HIS A 323 -13.30 4.74 2.95
CA HIS A 323 -13.59 3.78 4.03
C HIS A 323 -12.65 2.57 4.00
N VAL A 324 -12.30 2.08 2.81
CA VAL A 324 -11.28 1.03 2.66
C VAL A 324 -9.91 1.43 3.23
N LEU A 325 -9.51 2.70 3.11
CA LEU A 325 -8.28 3.20 3.74
C LEU A 325 -8.45 3.38 5.25
N GLU A 326 -9.62 3.79 5.72
CA GLU A 326 -9.96 3.91 7.15
C GLU A 326 -9.94 2.54 7.84
N ASP A 327 -10.45 1.49 7.20
CA ASP A 327 -10.37 0.10 7.67
C ASP A 327 -8.91 -0.32 7.86
N ALA A 328 -8.05 0.02 6.89
CA ALA A 328 -6.63 -0.31 6.90
C ALA A 328 -5.79 0.50 7.91
N GLY A 329 -6.34 1.57 8.49
CA GLY A 329 -5.69 2.35 9.55
C GLY A 329 -5.74 1.62 10.90
N VAL A 330 -4.57 1.44 11.53
CA VAL A 330 -4.44 0.74 12.82
C VAL A 330 -5.04 1.58 13.96
N TYR A 331 -4.74 2.87 13.97
CA TYR A 331 -5.37 3.89 14.80
C TYR A 331 -6.38 4.68 13.96
N LYS A 332 -7.64 4.66 14.37
CA LYS A 332 -8.72 5.37 13.66
C LYS A 332 -8.59 6.89 13.82
N CYS A 333 -9.18 7.62 12.88
CA CYS A 333 -9.22 9.10 12.89
C CYS A 333 -10.31 9.64 13.84
N THR A 334 -10.38 9.09 15.05
CA THR A 334 -11.24 9.56 16.15
C THR A 334 -10.37 10.06 17.30
N THR A 335 -10.97 10.73 18.29
CA THR A 335 -10.25 11.18 19.50
C THR A 335 -9.55 10.02 20.18
N GLU A 336 -10.27 8.90 20.39
CA GLU A 336 -9.75 7.71 21.06
C GLU A 336 -8.61 7.07 20.26
N GLY A 337 -8.73 7.04 18.93
CA GLY A 337 -7.69 6.54 18.04
C GLY A 337 -6.42 7.39 18.08
N ARG A 338 -6.56 8.72 18.17
CA ARG A 338 -5.41 9.64 18.31
C ARG A 338 -4.75 9.54 19.68
N GLU A 339 -5.53 9.44 20.75
CA GLU A 339 -5.01 9.16 22.09
C GLU A 339 -4.24 7.82 22.12
N ALA A 340 -4.75 6.80 21.44
CA ALA A 340 -4.07 5.52 21.31
C ALA A 340 -2.78 5.60 20.50
N PHE A 341 -2.76 6.38 19.42
CA PHE A 341 -1.53 6.62 18.66
C PHE A 341 -0.50 7.37 19.52
N MET A 342 -0.92 8.38 20.27
CA MET A 342 -0.05 9.11 21.19
C MET A 342 0.55 8.20 22.27
N ARG A 343 -0.23 7.26 22.85
CA ARG A 343 0.31 6.27 23.79
C ARG A 343 1.46 5.45 23.20
N PHE A 344 1.38 5.08 21.92
CA PHE A 344 2.49 4.41 21.25
C PHE A 344 3.68 5.35 21.07
N LEU A 345 3.45 6.58 20.60
CA LEU A 345 4.52 7.57 20.39
C LEU A 345 5.23 7.94 21.70
N GLU A 346 4.56 7.88 22.85
CA GLU A 346 5.15 8.07 24.19
C GLU A 346 6.06 6.92 24.63
N THR A 347 6.03 5.77 23.94
CA THR A 347 6.95 4.65 24.19
C THR A 347 8.22 4.68 23.34
N LEU A 348 8.33 5.65 22.43
CA LEU A 348 9.46 5.86 21.53
C LEU A 348 10.58 6.71 22.13
#